data_AF-K1S1P6-F1
#
_entry.id   AF-K1S1P6-F1
#
_cell.length_a   1.000
_cell.length_b   1.000
_cell.length_c   1.000
_cell.angle_alpha   90.00
_cell.angle_beta   90.00
_cell.angle_gamma   90.00
#
_symmetry.space_group_name_H-M   'P 1'
#
loop_
_entity.id
_entity.type
_entity.pdbx_description
1 polymer ?
#
loop_
_entity_poly.entity_id
_entity_poly.type
_entity_poly.pdbx_seq_one_letter_code
_entity_poly.pdbx_strand_id
1 'polypeptide(L)'
;MSTTVIEVGVDVPNATVMVIENAERYGLSALHQLRGRVGRGAAESWCFLVSDNASESVQKRLKFLCSTSDGFAVAQYDLETRGPGDFFGSRQHGLPTLQIADLMNDTRT
;
A
#
# COMPACT_ATOMS: atom_id res chain seq x y z
N MET A 1 -23.99 6.29 7.72
CA MET A 1 -23.55 5.41 8.83
C MET A 1 -22.16 4.88 8.49
N SER A 2 -21.27 4.92 9.46
CA SER A 2 -19.83 4.62 9.45
C SER A 2 -18.96 5.38 8.44
N THR A 3 -18.64 6.63 8.79
CA THR A 3 -17.35 7.19 8.41
C THR A 3 -16.32 6.60 9.39
N THR A 4 -15.44 5.70 8.94
CA THR A 4 -14.26 5.30 9.71
C THR A 4 -13.28 6.47 9.70
N VAL A 5 -13.68 7.52 10.43
CA VAL A 5 -12.82 8.59 10.88
C VAL A 5 -12.02 7.97 12.00
N ILE A 6 -10.78 7.57 11.70
CA ILE A 6 -9.75 7.69 12.71
C ILE A 6 -9.64 9.19 12.92
N GLU A 7 -10.39 9.68 13.91
CA GLU A 7 -10.06 10.91 14.57
C GLU A 7 -8.59 10.78 14.96
N VAL A 8 -7.83 11.85 14.74
CA VAL A 8 -6.39 11.93 14.92
C VAL A 8 -5.59 11.50 13.68
N GLY A 9 -5.79 12.26 12.61
CA GLY A 9 -4.69 12.73 11.76
C GLY A 9 -3.74 13.68 12.50
N VAL A 10 -3.38 13.37 13.76
CA VAL A 10 -2.32 14.03 14.50
C VAL A 10 -1.15 13.06 14.49
N ASP A 11 0.01 13.55 14.05
CA ASP A 11 1.29 12.90 14.33
C ASP A 11 1.43 12.90 15.86
N VAL A 12 1.10 11.78 16.51
CA VAL A 12 1.24 11.63 17.97
C VAL A 12 2.61 11.01 18.20
N PRO A 13 3.64 11.79 18.57
CA PRO A 13 5.02 11.30 18.59
C PRO A 13 5.24 10.17 19.60
N ASN A 14 4.35 10.08 20.60
CA ASN A 14 4.35 9.07 21.66
C ASN A 14 3.38 7.93 21.41
N ALA A 15 2.69 7.87 20.26
CA ALA A 15 1.85 6.73 19.94
C ALA A 15 2.76 5.52 19.68
N THR A 16 2.54 4.46 20.46
CA THR A 16 3.24 3.18 20.34
C THR A 16 2.36 2.11 19.70
N VAL A 17 1.06 2.34 19.54
CA VAL A 17 0.14 1.37 18.97
C VAL A 17 -0.75 2.02 17.91
N MET A 18 -0.87 1.35 16.76
CA MET A 18 -1.82 1.67 15.69
C MET A 18 -2.68 0.44 15.41
N VAL A 19 -3.98 0.65 15.22
CA VAL A 19 -4.92 -0.39 14.76
C VAL A 19 -5.64 0.14 13.54
N ILE A 20 -5.59 -0.63 12.44
CA ILE A 20 -6.29 -0.31 11.19
C ILE A 20 -7.36 -1.36 10.98
N GLU A 21 -8.62 -0.97 11.22
CA GLU A 21 -9.78 -1.81 10.94
C GLU A 21 -10.12 -1.86 9.46
N ASN A 22 -10.69 -2.98 9.01
CA ASN A 22 -11.02 -3.24 7.62
C ASN A 22 -9.86 -2.94 6.66
N ALA A 23 -8.65 -3.36 7.03
CA ALA A 23 -7.41 -3.06 6.32
C ALA A 23 -7.46 -3.48 4.83
N GLU A 24 -8.27 -4.48 4.48
CA GLU A 24 -8.47 -4.94 3.10
C GLU A 24 -9.01 -3.85 2.16
N ARG A 25 -9.67 -2.82 2.69
CA ARG A 25 -10.27 -1.72 1.92
C ARG A 25 -9.24 -0.70 1.44
N TYR A 26 -8.03 -0.74 1.98
CA TYR A 26 -6.96 0.20 1.64
C TYR A 26 -5.96 -0.43 0.67
N GLY A 27 -5.42 0.39 -0.22
CA GLY A 27 -4.24 0.01 -1.04
C GLY A 27 -3.00 -0.16 -0.16
N LEU A 28 -2.05 -1.00 -0.59
CA LEU A 28 -0.87 -1.31 0.23
C LEU A 28 -0.03 -0.07 0.56
N SER A 29 0.14 0.84 -0.39
CA SER A 29 0.88 2.09 -0.18
C SER A 29 0.22 2.97 0.87
N ALA A 30 -1.12 3.02 0.93
CA ALA A 30 -1.84 3.79 1.94
C ALA A 30 -1.65 3.19 3.34
N LEU A 31 -1.72 1.87 3.47
CA LEU A 31 -1.44 1.18 4.72
C LEU A 31 0.01 1.37 5.20
N HIS A 32 0.97 1.34 4.26
CA HIS A 32 2.39 1.63 4.55
C HIS A 32 2.56 3.05 5.10
N GLN A 33 1.93 4.03 4.45
CA GLN A 33 1.96 5.43 4.90
C GLN A 33 1.32 5.62 6.27
N LEU A 34 0.18 4.96 6.54
CA LEU A 34 -0.47 4.98 7.85
C LEU A 34 0.45 4.39 8.92
N ARG A 35 1.02 3.22 8.67
CA ARG A 35 2.01 2.59 9.57
C ARG A 35 3.18 3.52 9.88
N GLY A 36 3.66 4.33 8.92
CA GLY A 36 4.75 5.30 9.13
C GLY A 36 4.40 6.49 10.03
N ARG A 37 3.16 6.61 10.50
CA ARG A 37 2.71 7.63 11.46
C ARG A 37 2.84 7.19 12.93
N VAL A 38 3.23 5.94 13.19
CA VAL A 38 3.51 5.42 14.54
C VAL A 38 4.99 5.02 14.63
N GLY A 39 5.58 4.99 15.83
CA GLY A 39 6.96 4.51 16.03
C GLY A 39 8.07 5.46 15.60
N ARG A 40 7.83 6.77 15.71
CA ARG A 40 8.86 7.81 15.50
C ARG A 40 9.72 8.10 16.74
N GLY A 41 9.32 7.59 17.90
CA GLY A 41 10.06 7.71 19.17
C GLY A 41 11.00 6.53 19.43
N ALA A 42 11.70 6.55 20.57
CA ALA A 42 12.60 5.47 20.99
C ALA A 42 11.86 4.22 21.52
N ALA A 43 10.56 4.31 21.77
CA ALA A 43 9.74 3.21 22.27
C ALA A 43 9.36 2.24 21.14
N GLU A 44 9.36 0.94 21.47
CA GLU A 44 8.84 -0.09 20.57
C GLU A 44 7.39 0.21 20.20
N SER A 45 7.04 0.00 18.93
CA SER A 45 5.74 0.34 18.39
C SER A 45 5.14 -0.78 17.54
N TRP A 46 3.83 -0.90 17.60
CA TRP A 46 3.06 -2.00 17.03
C TRP A 46 1.97 -1.44 16.10
N CYS A 47 1.81 -2.07 14.93
CA CYS A 47 0.74 -1.76 14.00
C CYS A 47 -0.05 -3.04 13.70
N PHE A 48 -1.34 -3.03 14.05
CA PHE A 48 -2.26 -4.15 13.85
C PHE A 48 -3.15 -3.87 12.65
N LEU A 49 -3.18 -4.82 11.72
CA LEU A 49 -4.07 -4.79 10.56
C LEU A 49 -5.21 -5.78 10.82
N VAL A 50 -6.44 -5.28 10.91
CA VAL A 50 -7.62 -6.10 11.18
C VAL A 50 -8.45 -6.23 9.91
N SER A 51 -8.82 -7.46 9.56
CA SER A 51 -9.63 -7.76 8.38
C SER A 51 -10.49 -9.00 8.63
N ASP A 52 -11.78 -8.87 8.34
CA ASP A 52 -12.72 -10.02 8.34
C ASP A 52 -12.71 -10.76 6.99
N ASN A 53 -11.89 -10.31 6.03
CA ASN A 53 -11.84 -10.89 4.70
C ASN A 53 -10.89 -12.11 4.68
N ALA A 54 -11.48 -13.30 4.55
CA ALA A 54 -10.76 -14.57 4.52
C ALA A 54 -10.16 -14.93 3.15
N SER A 55 -10.27 -14.07 2.13
CA SER A 55 -9.69 -14.34 0.81
C SER A 55 -8.18 -14.50 0.90
N GLU A 56 -7.64 -15.56 0.28
CA GLU A 56 -6.21 -15.84 0.29
C GLU A 56 -5.39 -14.69 -0.33
N SER A 57 -5.92 -14.03 -1.38
CA SER A 57 -5.26 -12.89 -2.01
C SER A 57 -5.12 -11.70 -1.04
N VAL A 58 -6.17 -11.41 -0.27
CA VAL A 58 -6.17 -10.36 0.75
C VAL A 58 -5.21 -10.70 1.87
N GLN A 59 -5.26 -11.93 2.37
CA GLN A 59 -4.39 -12.40 3.44
C GLN A 59 -2.91 -12.38 3.02
N LYS A 60 -2.58 -12.79 1.79
CA LYS A 60 -1.21 -12.70 1.25
C LYS A 60 -0.74 -11.25 1.18
N ARG A 61 -1.59 -10.34 0.69
CA ARG A 61 -1.29 -8.91 0.58
C ARG A 61 -1.02 -8.26 1.93
N LEU A 62 -1.88 -8.48 2.92
CA LEU A 62 -1.70 -7.93 4.27
C LEU A 62 -0.47 -8.54 4.96
N LYS A 63 -0.23 -9.85 4.81
CA LYS A 63 0.98 -10.50 5.33
C LYS A 63 2.27 -9.96 4.68
N PHE A 64 2.24 -9.69 3.38
CA PHE A 64 3.38 -9.07 2.69
C PHE A 64 3.72 -7.72 3.31
N LEU A 65 2.72 -6.87 3.58
CA LEU A 65 2.94 -5.60 4.26
C LEU A 65 3.56 -5.78 5.66
N CYS A 66 3.15 -6.80 6.42
CA CYS A 66 3.76 -7.11 7.72
C CYS A 66 5.20 -7.62 7.62
N SER A 67 5.60 -8.19 6.47
CA SER A 67 6.94 -8.77 6.28
C SER A 67 8.03 -7.76 5.93
N THR A 68 7.66 -6.53 5.53
CA THR A 68 8.64 -5.52 5.10
C THR A 68 8.25 -4.09 5.47
N SER A 69 9.27 -3.29 5.80
CA SER A 69 9.18 -1.84 5.97
C SER A 69 9.56 -1.06 4.71
N ASP A 70 10.14 -1.72 3.70
CA ASP A 70 10.59 -1.08 2.46
C ASP A 70 9.41 -0.64 1.59
N GLY A 71 9.28 0.67 1.40
CA GLY A 71 8.23 1.28 0.58
C GLY A 71 8.32 0.91 -0.90
N PHE A 72 9.53 0.67 -1.44
CA PHE A 72 9.71 0.25 -2.83
C PHE A 72 9.22 -1.18 -3.03
N ALA A 73 9.59 -2.10 -2.12
CA ALA A 73 9.10 -3.48 -2.16
C ALA A 73 7.56 -3.53 -2.07
N VAL A 74 6.96 -2.67 -1.25
CA VAL A 74 5.49 -2.53 -1.16
C VAL A 74 4.87 -2.01 -2.45
N ALA A 75 5.45 -0.98 -3.06
CA ALA A 75 4.96 -0.45 -4.33
C ALA A 75 5.06 -1.49 -5.46
N GLN A 76 6.18 -2.24 -5.52
CA GLN A 76 6.38 -3.30 -6.50
C GLN A 76 5.35 -4.42 -6.33
N TYR A 77 5.14 -4.91 -5.10
CA TYR A 77 4.16 -5.96 -4.84
C TYR A 77 2.73 -5.51 -5.17
N ASP A 78 2.35 -4.25 -4.85
CA ASP A 78 1.03 -3.70 -5.19
C ASP A 78 0.83 -3.64 -6.72
N LEU A 79 1.87 -3.28 -7.47
CA LEU A 79 1.86 -3.30 -8.94
C LEU A 79 1.68 -4.72 -9.51
N GLU A 80 2.43 -5.69 -8.97
CA GLU A 80 2.36 -7.09 -9.39
C GLU A 80 0.98 -7.71 -9.09
N THR A 81 0.41 -7.43 -7.91
CA THR A 81 -0.89 -8.00 -7.50
C THR A 81 -2.10 -7.39 -8.20
N ARG A 82 -2.04 -6.13 -8.65
CA ARG A 82 -3.10 -5.54 -9.48
C ARG A 82 -3.06 -6.02 -10.94
N GLY A 83 -1.90 -6.49 -11.39
CA GLY A 83 -1.66 -6.87 -12.77
C GLY A 83 -1.74 -5.67 -13.74
N PRO A 84 -1.38 -5.85 -15.03
CA PRO A 84 -1.43 -4.78 -16.03
C PRO A 84 -2.86 -4.32 -16.37
N GLY A 85 -3.90 -5.03 -15.92
CA GLY A 85 -5.30 -4.79 -16.30
C GLY A 85 -5.94 -3.52 -15.72
N ASP A 86 -5.40 -2.96 -14.65
CA ASP A 86 -5.90 -1.71 -14.04
C ASP A 86 -5.14 -0.45 -14.50
N PHE A 87 -4.00 -0.64 -15.19
CA PHE A 87 -3.28 0.46 -15.87
C PHE A 87 -3.90 0.79 -17.22
N PHE A 88 -4.39 -0.22 -17.93
CA PHE A 88 -5.13 -0.07 -19.18
C PHE A 88 -6.63 0.02 -18.87
N GLY A 89 -7.04 1.12 -18.25
CA GLY A 89 -8.45 1.43 -18.09
C GLY A 89 -9.16 1.33 -19.44
N SER A 90 -10.00 0.31 -19.60
CA SER A 90 -11.00 0.28 -20.66
C SER A 90 -12.03 1.36 -20.38
N ARG A 91 -11.76 2.60 -20.84
CA ARG A 91 -12.68 3.55 -21.52
C ARG A 91 -12.09 4.97 -21.52
N GLN A 92 -11.91 5.48 -22.75
CA GLN A 92 -11.51 6.85 -23.18
C GLN A 92 -10.02 7.16 -22.97
N HIS A 93 -9.22 7.54 -23.97
CA HIS A 93 -9.46 8.12 -25.29
C HIS A 93 -8.28 7.73 -26.20
N GLY A 94 -8.48 7.70 -27.52
CA GLY A 94 -7.55 7.09 -28.48
C GLY A 94 -6.12 7.66 -28.52
N LEU A 95 -5.24 6.85 -29.11
CA LEU A 95 -3.82 7.04 -29.51
C LEU A 95 -2.80 6.19 -28.71
N PRO A 96 -1.70 5.76 -29.36
CA PRO A 96 -1.35 4.34 -29.47
C PRO A 96 -0.44 3.78 -28.37
N THR A 97 -0.51 2.45 -28.24
CA THR A 97 0.38 1.50 -27.58
C THR A 97 1.68 2.05 -26.97
N LEU A 98 1.75 1.98 -25.64
CA LEU A 98 2.91 2.22 -24.79
C LEU A 98 4.21 1.59 -25.34
N GLN A 99 5.12 2.44 -25.81
CA GLN A 99 6.55 2.17 -25.92
C GLN A 99 7.23 2.40 -24.55
N ILE A 100 6.93 1.57 -23.54
CA ILE A 100 7.73 1.52 -22.30
C ILE A 100 8.78 0.39 -22.35
N ALA A 101 8.88 -0.31 -23.48
CA ALA A 101 9.86 -1.38 -23.67
C ALA A 101 11.31 -0.88 -23.93
N ASP A 102 11.55 0.43 -24.00
CA ASP A 102 12.85 0.98 -24.47
C ASP A 102 13.53 1.98 -23.51
N LEU A 103 13.20 1.96 -22.22
CA LEU A 103 13.92 2.75 -21.20
C LEU A 103 15.13 2.02 -20.61
N MET A 104 15.30 0.73 -20.90
CA MET A 104 16.45 -0.07 -20.42
C MET A 104 17.57 -0.20 -21.46
N ASN A 105 17.42 0.35 -22.67
CA ASN A 105 18.41 0.20 -23.75
C ASN A 105 19.16 1.48 -24.11
N ASP A 106 18.82 2.62 -23.51
CA ASP A 106 19.45 3.91 -23.82
C ASP A 106 20.43 4.36 -22.73
N THR A 107 21.52 3.61 -22.58
CA THR A 107 22.73 4.05 -21.84
C THR A 107 24.01 3.82 -22.65
N ARG A 108 23.93 3.95 -23.97
CA ARG A 108 25.12 4.07 -24.82
C ARG A 108 24.91 5.11 -25.92
N THR A 109 25.23 6.36 -25.59
CA THR A 109 26.17 7.19 -26.38
C THR A 109 26.64 8.38 -25.56
#